data_AF-A0A0N1G989-F1
#
_entry.id   AF-A0A0N1G989-F1
#
_cell.length_a   1.000
_cell.length_b   1.000
_cell.length_c   1.000
_cell.angle_alpha   90.00
_cell.angle_beta   90.00
_cell.angle_gamma   90.00
#
_symmetry.space_group_name_H-M   'P 1'
#
loop_
_entity.id
_entity.type
_entity.pdbx_description
1 polymer ?
#
loop_
_entity_poly.entity_id
_entity_poly.type
_entity_poly.pdbx_seq_one_letter_code
_entity_poly.pdbx_strand_id
1 'polypeptide(L)'
;MTLRFVGIDPNTGGGGSPTVWVEEETADLVLQGPEAEALLKAMIGGIEWVPGHAVGVPPHETVIRIPVRMASILREACDVAEQRAGLR
;
A
#
# COMPACT_ATOMS: atom_id res chain seq x y z
N MET A 1 18.76 2.49 -2.40
CA MET A 1 17.46 2.53 -1.70
C MET A 1 17.22 3.90 -1.08
N THR A 2 16.86 4.88 -1.91
CA THR A 2 16.45 6.23 -1.48
C THR A 2 14.92 6.30 -1.53
N LEU A 3 14.31 6.85 -0.47
CA LEU A 3 12.86 7.00 -0.39
C LEU A 3 12.46 8.47 -0.52
N ARG A 4 11.53 8.77 -1.43
CA ARG A 4 10.82 10.04 -1.47
C ARG A 4 9.57 9.95 -0.62
N PHE A 5 9.52 10.71 0.47
CA PHE A 5 8.29 10.84 1.28
C PHE A 5 7.20 11.54 0.47
N VAL A 6 5.99 10.97 0.50
CA VAL A 6 4.81 11.56 -0.15
C VAL A 6 3.85 12.09 0.92
N GLY A 7 3.53 11.27 1.92
CA GLY A 7 2.63 11.72 2.97
C GLY A 7 2.36 10.68 4.04
N ILE A 8 1.70 11.15 5.08
CA ILE A 8 1.27 10.39 6.26
C ILE A 8 -0.19 10.69 6.54
N ASP A 9 -0.87 9.77 7.23
CA ASP A 9 -2.23 9.95 7.68
C ASP A 9 -2.43 11.31 8.38
N PRO A 10 -3.32 12.19 7.88
CA PRO A 10 -3.52 13.51 8.44
C PRO A 10 -4.14 13.48 9.84
N ASN A 11 -4.74 12.36 10.26
CA ASN A 11 -5.30 12.19 11.61
C ASN A 11 -4.29 11.53 12.57
N THR A 12 -2.99 11.78 12.38
CA THR A 12 -1.93 11.25 13.24
C THR A 12 -2.08 11.77 14.68
N GLY A 13 -2.28 10.85 15.62
CA GLY A 13 -2.30 11.11 17.07
C GLY A 13 -0.94 10.96 17.76
N GLY A 14 0.16 10.98 16.98
CA GLY A 14 1.53 10.87 17.51
C GLY A 14 2.09 9.44 17.60
N GLY A 15 1.31 8.40 17.31
CA GLY A 15 1.78 7.01 17.24
C GLY A 15 1.36 6.31 15.95
N GLY A 16 2.31 5.60 15.32
CA GLY A 16 2.13 4.66 14.20
C GLY A 16 1.00 4.99 13.22
N SER A 17 1.28 5.75 12.17
CA SER A 17 0.28 6.19 11.20
C SER A 17 0.57 5.66 9.79
N PRO A 18 -0.47 5.32 8.99
CA PRO A 18 -0.29 4.97 7.59
C PRO A 18 0.56 5.99 6.86
N THR A 19 1.58 5.53 6.15
CA THR A 19 2.59 6.39 5.52
C THR A 19 2.97 5.84 4.15
N VAL A 20 3.25 6.74 3.21
CA VAL A 20 3.52 6.43 1.81
C VAL A 20 4.82 7.09 1.38
N TRP A 21 5.68 6.31 0.72
CA TRP A 21 6.87 6.76 0.02
C TRP A 21 6.90 6.19 -1.40
N VAL A 22 7.75 6.78 -2.25
CA VAL A 22 8.17 6.22 -3.54
C VAL A 22 9.65 5.88 -3.44
N GLU A 23 10.05 4.66 -3.78
CA GLU A 23 11.47 4.33 -3.92
C GLU A 23 12.02 4.95 -5.21
N GLU A 24 13.12 5.68 -5.11
CA GLU A 24 13.63 6.46 -6.22
C GLU A 24 14.23 5.64 -7.37
N GLU A 25 14.74 4.44 -7.08
CA GLU A 25 15.44 3.59 -8.05
C GLU A 25 14.47 2.73 -8.88
N THR A 26 13.46 2.14 -8.24
CA THR A 26 12.48 1.25 -8.88
C THR A 26 11.19 1.98 -9.28
N ALA A 27 10.95 3.17 -8.72
CA ALA A 27 9.67 3.86 -8.73
C ALA A 27 8.54 3.13 -7.96
N ASP A 28 8.87 2.10 -7.16
CA ASP A 28 7.87 1.34 -6.41
C ASP A 28 7.25 2.16 -5.28
N LEU A 29 5.96 1.93 -5.04
CA LEU A 29 5.25 2.46 -3.88
C LEU A 29 5.63 1.66 -2.63
N VAL A 30 6.08 2.35 -1.59
CA VAL A 30 6.34 1.76 -0.26
C VAL A 30 5.27 2.24 0.71
N LEU A 31 4.58 1.29 1.33
CA LEU A 31 3.42 1.56 2.18
C LEU A 31 3.63 0.98 3.58
N GLN A 32 3.49 1.83 4.60
CA GLN A 32 3.35 1.40 5.99
C GLN A 32 1.90 1.59 6.42
N GLY A 33 1.34 0.62 7.14
CA GLY A 33 0.01 0.73 7.73
C GLY A 33 -0.29 -0.42 8.69
N PRO A 34 -1.43 -0.37 9.39
CA PRO A 34 -1.87 -1.47 10.23
C PRO A 34 -2.20 -2.68 9.36
N GLU A 35 -1.75 -3.85 9.79
CA GLU A 35 -2.18 -5.11 9.19
C GLU A 35 -3.70 -5.27 9.33
N ALA A 36 -4.31 -5.88 8.31
CA ALA A 36 -5.70 -6.28 8.37
C ALA A 36 -5.93 -7.27 9.51
N GLU A 37 -7.10 -7.16 10.14
CA GLU A 37 -7.55 -8.12 11.15
C GLU A 37 -7.74 -9.52 10.55
N ALA A 38 -7.71 -10.54 11.41
CA ALA A 38 -7.76 -11.94 10.99
C ALA A 38 -8.96 -12.27 10.09
N LEU A 39 -10.14 -11.70 10.38
CA LEU A 39 -11.33 -11.91 9.56
C LEU A 39 -11.17 -11.37 8.13
N LEU A 40 -10.60 -10.17 7.99
CA LEU A 40 -10.34 -9.60 6.67
C LEU A 40 -9.27 -10.41 5.92
N LYS A 41 -8.20 -10.83 6.61
CA LYS A 41 -7.18 -11.71 6.01
C LYS A 41 -7.77 -13.04 5.52
N ALA A 42 -8.64 -13.66 6.31
CA ALA A 42 -9.33 -14.90 5.94
C ALA A 42 -10.28 -14.71 4.75
N MET A 43 -10.99 -13.58 4.69
CA MET A 43 -11.85 -13.25 3.55
C MET A 43 -11.04 -13.05 2.27
N ILE A 44 -9.96 -12.24 2.31
CA ILE A 44 -9.08 -12.03 1.15
C ILE A 44 -8.44 -13.36 0.73
N GLY A 45 -7.90 -14.12 1.68
CA GLY A 45 -7.24 -15.40 1.39
C GLY A 45 -8.18 -16.55 1.06
N GLY A 46 -9.50 -16.38 1.18
CA GLY A 46 -10.49 -17.44 0.93
C GLY A 46 -11.20 -17.33 -0.43
N ILE A 47 -10.92 -16.27 -1.20
CA ILE A 47 -11.57 -15.97 -2.47
C ILE A 47 -10.57 -16.12 -3.61
N GLU A 48 -10.99 -16.76 -4.68
CA GLU A 48 -10.29 -16.71 -5.98
C GLU A 48 -10.63 -15.37 -6.65
N TRP A 49 -9.76 -14.38 -6.48
CA TRP A 49 -10.00 -13.03 -7.03
C TRP A 49 -9.84 -12.96 -8.55
N VAL A 50 -9.03 -13.86 -9.12
CA VAL A 50 -8.75 -13.94 -10.55
C VAL A 50 -8.88 -15.42 -10.97
N PRO A 51 -9.74 -15.76 -11.95
CA PRO A 51 -9.89 -17.13 -12.42
C PRO A 51 -8.55 -17.76 -12.83
N GLY A 52 -8.28 -18.96 -12.33
CA GLY A 52 -7.04 -19.72 -12.56
C GLY A 52 -5.88 -19.36 -11.63
N HIS A 53 -6.07 -18.48 -10.64
CA HIS A 53 -5.05 -18.12 -9.65
C HIS A 53 -5.24 -18.85 -8.32
N ALA A 54 -4.15 -19.04 -7.58
CA ALA A 54 -4.19 -19.68 -6.27
C ALA A 54 -5.00 -18.85 -5.26
N VAL A 55 -5.80 -19.55 -4.45
CA VAL A 55 -6.48 -18.98 -3.28
C VAL A 55 -5.49 -18.93 -2.11
N GLY A 56 -5.47 -17.81 -1.38
CA GLY A 56 -4.61 -17.60 -0.22
C GLY A 56 -3.78 -16.32 -0.31
N VAL A 57 -3.25 -15.88 0.83
CA VAL A 57 -2.21 -14.83 0.90
C VAL A 57 -0.87 -15.55 1.09
N PRO A 58 0.11 -15.42 0.17
CA PRO A 58 1.43 -16.03 0.31
C PRO A 58 2.14 -15.62 1.61
N PRO A 59 3.04 -16.46 2.17
CA PRO A 59 3.72 -16.16 3.43
C PRO A 59 4.58 -14.89 3.44
N HIS A 60 4.99 -14.42 2.26
CA HIS A 60 5.80 -13.21 2.09
C HIS A 60 4.96 -11.96 1.77
N GLU A 61 3.63 -12.10 1.73
CA GLU A 61 2.67 -11.01 1.50
C GLU A 61 1.82 -10.79 2.75
N THR A 62 1.23 -9.60 2.85
CA THR A 62 0.26 -9.30 3.90
C THR A 62 -0.84 -8.40 3.35
N VAL A 63 -1.98 -8.37 4.05
CA VAL A 63 -3.08 -7.46 3.73
C VAL A 63 -2.95 -6.26 4.66
N ILE A 64 -2.79 -5.06 4.08
CA ILE A 64 -2.67 -3.81 4.82
C ILE A 64 -3.97 -3.02 4.61
N ARG A 65 -4.57 -2.53 5.70
CA ARG A 65 -5.78 -1.69 5.62
C ARG A 65 -5.36 -0.22 5.60
N ILE A 66 -5.61 0.46 4.48
CA ILE A 66 -5.33 1.89 4.34
C ILE A 66 -6.63 2.71 4.47
N PRO A 67 -6.73 3.69 5.39
CA PRO A 67 -7.92 4.51 5.56
C PRO A 67 -8.25 5.36 4.31
N VAL A 68 -9.54 5.58 4.04
CA VAL A 68 -9.99 6.35 2.86
C VAL A 68 -9.44 7.78 2.78
N ARG A 69 -9.13 8.40 3.92
CA ARG A 69 -8.51 9.73 3.99
C ARG A 69 -7.09 9.79 3.41
N MET A 70 -6.42 8.64 3.26
CA MET A 70 -5.14 8.54 2.55
C MET A 70 -5.30 8.58 1.02
N ALA A 71 -6.52 8.49 0.49
CA ALA A 71 -6.73 8.31 -0.95
C ALA A 71 -6.10 9.42 -1.81
N SER A 72 -6.13 10.68 -1.36
CA SER A 72 -5.46 11.77 -2.07
C SER A 72 -3.94 11.63 -2.07
N ILE A 73 -3.35 11.24 -0.93
CA ILE A 73 -1.91 11.02 -0.77
C ILE A 73 -1.46 9.84 -1.64
N LEU A 74 -2.24 8.76 -1.69
CA LEU A 74 -1.96 7.61 -2.55
C LEU A 74 -2.01 7.99 -4.04
N ARG A 75 -2.96 8.84 -4.47
CA ARG A 75 -2.99 9.33 -5.86
C ARG A 75 -1.75 10.13 -6.20
N GLU A 76 -1.33 11.03 -5.32
CA GLU A 76 -0.08 11.77 -5.50
C GLU A 76 1.13 10.84 -5.56
N ALA A 77 1.17 9.80 -4.73
CA ALA A 77 2.24 8.81 -4.78
C ALA A 77 2.27 8.05 -6.11
N CYS A 78 1.10 7.66 -6.64
CA CYS A 78 0.98 7.07 -7.97
C CYS A 78 1.49 8.04 -9.05
N ASP A 79 1.08 9.31 -9.04
CA ASP A 79 1.54 10.31 -10.01
C ASP A 79 3.08 10.45 -9.99
N VAL A 80 3.69 10.48 -8.80
CA VAL A 80 5.16 10.55 -8.63
C VAL A 80 5.84 9.28 -9.14
N ALA A 81 5.29 8.11 -8.84
CA ALA A 81 5.82 6.82 -9.29
C ALA A 81 5.75 6.68 -10.82
N GLU A 82 4.59 6.97 -11.41
CA GLU A 82 4.36 6.93 -12.86
C GLU A 82 5.32 7.87 -13.60
N GLN A 83 5.49 9.10 -13.11
CA GLN A 83 6.42 10.07 -13.70
C GLN A 83 7.87 9.55 -13.65
N ARG A 84 8.29 8.92 -12.55
CA ARG A 84 9.64 8.35 -12.43
C ARG A 84 9.85 7.14 -13.31
N ALA A 85 8.83 6.29 -13.45
CA ALA A 85 8.85 5.11 -14.31
C ALA A 85 8.73 5.47 -15.81
N GLY A 86 8.42 6.73 -16.16
CA GLY A 86 8.18 7.14 -17.54
C GLY A 86 6.88 6.57 -18.12
N LEU A 87 5.91 6.26 -17.27
CA LEU A 87 4.60 5.72 -17.65
C LEU A 87 3.57 6.82 -17.96
N ARG A 88 3.90 8.08 -17.66
CA ARG A 88 3.06 9.26 -17.85
C ARG A 88 3.86 10.52 -18.15
#